data_AF-A0A315AXF9-F1
#
_entry.id   AF-A0A315AXF9-F1
#
_cell.length_a   1.000
_cell.length_b   1.000
_cell.length_c   1.000
_cell.angle_alpha   90.00
_cell.angle_beta   90.00
_cell.angle_gamma   90.00
#
_symmetry.space_group_name_H-M   'P 1'
#
loop_
_entity.id
_entity.type
_entity.pdbx_description
1 polymer ?
#
loop_
_entity_poly.entity_id
_entity_poly.type
_entity_poly.pdbx_seq_one_letter_code
_entity_poly.pdbx_strand_id
1 'polypeptide(L)'
;MQRDHFLSSWVHWLTRLSIFGILCLMQQPSAWMDALDGSVPNRLEVASDEFDARGPVDTAFVEQVFHAICQSGIRHPRVVMRQAILETGWFRSPFLMTRNNLFAFRRGHYLRFDQFGHSILFYKAWQDKNMPTLVDDYYRFLDQIKYGSPDYTSHLKNITWNRDCPSIPVADRAVTWFSRA
;
A
#
# COMPACT_ATOMS: atom_id res chain seq x y z
N MET A 1 20.36 -18.10 63.80
CA MET A 1 19.39 -17.66 64.81
C MET A 1 18.26 -16.94 64.09
N GLN A 2 17.03 -17.38 64.35
CA GLN A 2 15.79 -17.13 63.62
C GLN A 2 15.45 -15.66 63.32
N ARG A 3 14.84 -15.42 62.14
CA ARG A 3 13.38 -15.20 62.04
C ARG A 3 12.93 -15.09 60.58
N ASP A 4 12.01 -15.97 60.24
CA ASP A 4 11.14 -15.93 59.08
C ASP A 4 10.12 -14.78 59.14
N HIS A 5 9.39 -14.64 58.03
CA HIS A 5 8.15 -13.88 57.85
C HIS A 5 8.29 -12.40 57.47
N PHE A 6 8.74 -12.13 56.25
CA PHE A 6 8.07 -11.13 55.42
C PHE A 6 7.70 -11.73 54.06
N LEU A 7 6.76 -12.66 54.20
CA LEU A 7 6.01 -13.31 53.14
C LEU A 7 5.23 -12.28 52.29
N SER A 8 5.33 -12.48 50.98
CA SER A 8 4.17 -12.82 50.14
C SER A 8 3.16 -11.73 49.72
N SER A 9 3.53 -10.46 49.59
CA SER A 9 2.62 -9.47 48.95
C SER A 9 3.03 -9.02 47.54
N TRP A 10 4.30 -9.18 47.15
CA TRP A 10 4.79 -8.65 45.86
C TRP A 10 4.85 -9.68 44.72
N VAL A 11 4.70 -10.98 45.02
CA VAL A 11 4.84 -12.07 44.02
C VAL A 11 3.50 -12.42 43.33
N HIS A 12 2.39 -11.87 43.80
CA HIS A 12 1.06 -12.10 43.20
C HIS A 12 0.56 -10.98 42.26
N TRP A 13 1.32 -9.88 42.11
CA TRP A 13 0.98 -8.82 41.14
C TRP A 13 1.64 -9.02 39.77
N LEU A 14 2.68 -9.85 39.67
CA LEU A 14 3.39 -10.12 38.40
C LEU A 14 3.00 -11.43 37.70
N THR A 15 2.13 -12.25 38.31
CA THR A 15 1.66 -13.52 37.70
C THR A 15 0.24 -13.45 37.14
N ARG A 16 -0.43 -12.28 37.21
CA ARG A 16 -1.75 -12.03 36.58
C ARG A 16 -1.72 -11.16 35.33
N LEU A 17 -0.53 -10.78 34.85
CA LEU A 17 -0.35 -10.10 33.56
C LEU A 17 0.01 -11.06 32.39
N SER A 18 -0.04 -12.38 32.62
CA SER A 18 0.43 -13.37 31.64
C SER A 18 -0.65 -14.21 30.94
N ILE A 19 -1.96 -14.05 31.21
CA ILE A 19 -2.96 -15.01 30.65
C ILE A 19 -4.20 -14.36 29.98
N PHE A 20 -4.36 -13.03 29.95
CA PHE A 20 -5.43 -12.40 29.16
C PHE A 20 -4.91 -11.22 28.35
N GLY A 21 -4.60 -11.48 27.08
CA GLY A 21 -4.05 -10.50 26.15
C GLY A 21 -3.39 -11.11 24.91
N ILE A 22 -3.29 -12.45 24.83
CA ILE A 22 -3.22 -13.15 23.55
C ILE A 22 -4.59 -13.00 22.88
N LEU A 23 -4.80 -11.90 22.15
CA LEU A 23 -5.49 -11.87 20.84
C LEU A 23 -5.48 -10.46 20.23
N CYS A 24 -4.29 -9.85 20.13
CA CYS A 24 -4.05 -8.90 19.06
C CYS A 24 -2.77 -9.31 18.34
N LEU A 25 -2.77 -10.54 17.84
CA LEU A 25 -2.09 -10.88 16.59
C LEU A 25 -2.77 -10.08 15.47
N MET A 26 -2.65 -8.75 15.51
CA MET A 26 -2.64 -7.99 14.27
C MET A 26 -1.46 -8.58 13.52
N GLN A 27 -1.75 -9.41 12.52
CA GLN A 27 -0.78 -9.83 11.51
C GLN A 27 -0.02 -8.58 11.08
N GLN A 28 1.21 -8.44 11.60
CA GLN A 28 2.05 -7.29 11.33
C GLN A 28 2.24 -7.23 9.81
N PRO A 29 1.82 -6.15 9.13
CA PRO A 29 1.91 -6.08 7.68
C PRO A 29 3.34 -6.18 7.14
N SER A 30 4.34 -6.05 8.00
CA SER A 30 5.75 -6.03 7.63
C SER A 30 6.23 -7.32 6.96
N ALA A 31 5.82 -8.49 7.45
CA ALA A 31 6.35 -9.76 6.92
C ALA A 31 5.94 -10.02 5.47
N TRP A 32 4.73 -9.63 5.06
CA TRP A 32 4.31 -9.74 3.66
C TRP A 32 4.83 -8.57 2.82
N MET A 33 4.99 -7.37 3.37
CA MET A 33 5.65 -6.26 2.66
C MET A 33 7.10 -6.60 2.31
N ASP A 34 7.82 -7.23 3.24
CA ASP A 34 9.17 -7.76 3.00
C ASP A 34 9.10 -8.92 1.99
N ALA A 35 8.10 -9.81 2.05
CA ALA A 35 7.94 -10.85 1.02
C ALA A 35 7.66 -10.30 -0.40
N LEU A 36 7.01 -9.14 -0.51
CA LEU A 36 6.79 -8.45 -1.79
C LEU A 36 8.03 -7.73 -2.33
N ASP A 37 9.10 -7.58 -1.52
CA ASP A 37 10.41 -7.09 -1.97
C ASP A 37 11.32 -8.21 -2.47
N GLY A 38 10.91 -9.47 -2.30
CA GLY A 38 11.69 -10.65 -2.59
C GLY A 38 12.14 -10.70 -4.04
N SER A 39 13.43 -10.47 -4.27
CA SER A 39 14.12 -10.84 -5.50
C SER A 39 13.89 -12.33 -5.76
N VAL A 40 12.98 -12.68 -6.68
CA VAL A 40 12.77 -14.06 -7.10
C VAL A 40 13.99 -14.49 -7.92
N PRO A 41 14.87 -15.37 -7.41
CA PRO A 41 15.99 -15.86 -8.21
C PRO A 41 15.41 -16.73 -9.33
N ASN A 42 15.91 -16.52 -10.55
CA ASN A 42 15.60 -17.37 -11.70
C ASN A 42 14.16 -17.29 -12.27
N ARG A 43 13.48 -16.14 -12.11
CA ARG A 43 12.33 -15.85 -12.98
C ARG A 43 12.87 -15.44 -14.36
N LEU A 44 12.71 -16.33 -15.34
CA LEU A 44 12.77 -15.97 -16.77
C LEU A 44 12.00 -14.67 -16.93
N GLU A 45 12.60 -13.67 -17.60
CA GLU A 45 11.90 -12.45 -17.97
C GLU A 45 10.76 -12.81 -18.92
N VAL A 46 9.65 -13.31 -18.36
CA VAL A 46 8.37 -13.32 -19.04
C VAL A 46 8.05 -11.84 -19.11
N ALA A 47 8.35 -11.26 -20.28
CA ALA A 47 7.91 -9.94 -20.64
C ALA A 47 6.43 -9.89 -20.26
N SER A 48 6.12 -9.16 -19.18
CA SER A 48 4.76 -8.70 -18.92
C SER A 48 4.31 -8.10 -20.24
N ASP A 49 3.31 -8.72 -20.87
CA ASP A 49 2.88 -8.53 -22.25
C ASP A 49 3.28 -7.16 -22.80
N GLU A 50 4.09 -7.19 -23.85
CA GLU A 50 4.72 -6.07 -24.57
C GLU A 50 4.03 -4.72 -24.35
N PHE A 51 4.36 -4.07 -23.23
CA PHE A 51 3.80 -2.79 -22.88
C PHE A 51 4.43 -1.74 -23.79
N ASP A 52 3.73 -1.41 -24.87
CA ASP A 52 4.14 -0.35 -25.79
C ASP A 52 3.92 1.03 -25.14
N ALA A 53 4.91 1.43 -24.36
CA ALA A 53 5.03 2.75 -23.74
C ALA A 53 4.84 3.93 -24.72
N ARG A 54 5.00 3.71 -26.03
CA ARG A 54 4.86 4.73 -27.08
C ARG A 54 3.44 4.78 -27.67
N GLY A 55 2.57 3.84 -27.30
CA GLY A 55 1.20 3.73 -27.76
C GLY A 55 0.23 4.74 -27.10
N PRO A 56 -1.04 4.76 -27.57
CA PRO A 56 -2.11 5.47 -26.88
C PRO A 56 -2.27 4.94 -25.45
N VAL A 57 -2.75 5.79 -24.53
CA VAL A 57 -3.04 5.35 -23.16
C VAL A 57 -4.13 4.27 -23.21
N ASP A 58 -3.88 3.11 -22.62
CA ASP A 58 -4.89 2.08 -22.45
C ASP A 58 -5.90 2.51 -21.38
N THR A 59 -6.98 3.13 -21.82
CA THR A 59 -8.05 3.62 -20.94
C THR A 59 -8.68 2.50 -20.10
N ALA A 60 -8.77 1.26 -20.60
CA ALA A 60 -9.37 0.15 -19.88
C ALA A 60 -8.49 -0.27 -18.69
N PHE A 61 -7.17 -0.32 -18.92
CA PHE A 61 -6.21 -0.57 -17.84
C PHE A 61 -6.22 0.56 -16.80
N VAL A 62 -6.33 1.83 -17.23
CA VAL A 62 -6.45 2.97 -16.31
C VAL A 62 -7.70 2.86 -15.42
N GLU A 63 -8.85 2.46 -15.97
CA GLU A 63 -10.05 2.18 -15.16
C GLU A 63 -9.83 1.04 -14.18
N GLN A 64 -9.18 -0.04 -14.63
CA GLN A 64 -8.92 -1.22 -13.82
C GLN A 64 -8.06 -0.85 -12.59
N VAL A 65 -7.01 -0.06 -12.79
CA VAL A 65 -6.18 0.46 -11.69
C VAL A 65 -7.00 1.29 -10.71
N PHE A 66 -7.83 2.22 -11.21
CA PHE A 66 -8.64 3.06 -10.31
C PHE A 66 -9.65 2.24 -9.51
N HIS A 67 -10.30 1.27 -10.14
CA HIS A 67 -11.22 0.37 -9.47
C HIS A 67 -10.52 -0.44 -8.36
N ALA A 68 -9.33 -0.97 -8.63
CA ALA A 68 -8.52 -1.66 -7.64
C ALA A 68 -8.09 -0.75 -6.47
N ILE A 69 -7.74 0.52 -6.75
CA ILE A 69 -7.48 1.52 -5.70
C ILE A 69 -8.73 1.72 -4.82
N CYS A 70 -9.90 1.87 -5.43
CA CYS A 70 -11.15 2.05 -4.70
C CYS A 70 -11.54 0.86 -3.81
N GLN A 71 -11.28 -0.36 -4.29
CA GLN A 71 -11.63 -1.59 -3.57
C GLN A 71 -10.64 -1.95 -2.45
N SER A 72 -9.42 -1.43 -2.50
CA SER A 72 -8.37 -1.73 -1.51
C SER A 72 -8.53 -0.95 -0.19
N GLY A 73 -9.56 -0.11 -0.07
CA GLY A 73 -9.82 0.69 1.13
C GLY A 73 -8.80 1.82 1.34
N ILE A 74 -8.03 2.17 0.31
CA ILE A 74 -7.10 3.31 0.35
C ILE A 74 -7.86 4.61 0.62
N ARG A 75 -7.36 5.41 1.57
CA ARG A 75 -7.88 6.74 1.85
C ARG A 75 -7.45 7.71 0.75
N HIS A 76 -8.31 8.67 0.42
CA HIS A 76 -8.11 9.66 -0.67
C HIS A 76 -7.82 9.03 -2.05
N PRO A 77 -8.62 8.05 -2.52
CA PRO A 77 -8.35 7.26 -3.73
C PRO A 77 -8.19 8.11 -4.99
N ARG A 78 -8.90 9.24 -5.08
CA ARG A 78 -8.74 10.22 -6.17
C ARG A 78 -7.33 10.80 -6.23
N VAL A 79 -6.74 11.13 -5.09
CA VAL A 79 -5.37 11.67 -5.03
C VAL A 79 -4.36 10.55 -5.29
N VAL A 80 -4.59 9.35 -4.75
CA VAL A 80 -3.72 8.20 -5.00
C VAL A 80 -3.71 7.80 -6.48
N MET A 81 -4.83 7.92 -7.18
CA MET A 81 -4.87 7.71 -8.63
C MET A 81 -4.04 8.77 -9.38
N ARG A 82 -4.07 10.04 -8.93
CA ARG A 82 -3.20 11.08 -9.49
C ARG A 82 -1.72 10.78 -9.25
N GLN A 83 -1.36 10.16 -8.12
CA GLN A 83 0.00 9.69 -7.89
C GLN A 83 0.39 8.61 -8.89
N ALA A 84 -0.44 7.56 -9.06
CA ALA A 84 -0.16 6.52 -10.06
C ALA A 84 0.05 7.10 -11.47
N ILE A 85 -0.80 8.04 -11.88
CA ILE A 85 -0.67 8.75 -13.16
C ILE A 85 0.63 9.55 -13.23
N LEU A 86 0.97 10.30 -12.19
CA LEU A 86 2.16 11.15 -12.16
C LEU A 86 3.43 10.31 -12.22
N GLU A 87 3.56 9.30 -11.35
CA GLU A 87 4.76 8.44 -11.27
C GLU A 87 5.00 7.69 -12.58
N THR A 88 3.93 7.13 -13.16
CA THR A 88 4.03 6.30 -14.36
C THR A 88 3.97 7.11 -15.66
N GLY A 89 3.74 8.43 -15.60
CA GLY A 89 3.55 9.27 -16.78
C GLY A 89 2.33 8.82 -17.61
N TRP A 90 1.15 8.75 -16.99
CA TRP A 90 -0.07 8.20 -17.58
C TRP A 90 0.05 6.73 -18.00
N PHE A 91 0.64 5.90 -17.13
CA PHE A 91 0.89 4.49 -17.40
C PHE A 91 1.58 4.32 -18.76
N ARG A 92 2.71 5.00 -18.93
CA ARG A 92 3.58 4.92 -20.11
C ARG A 92 5.04 4.68 -19.79
N SER A 93 5.46 4.84 -18.53
CA SER A 93 6.84 4.58 -18.11
C SER A 93 7.17 3.09 -18.22
N PRO A 94 7.96 2.63 -19.22
CA PRO A 94 8.29 1.20 -19.30
C PRO A 94 9.06 0.74 -18.07
N PHE A 95 9.88 1.61 -17.48
CA PHE A 95 10.67 1.30 -16.29
C PHE A 95 9.80 0.91 -15.09
N LEU A 96 8.72 1.63 -14.82
CA LEU A 96 7.82 1.33 -13.70
C LEU A 96 6.79 0.25 -14.06
N MET A 97 6.30 0.24 -15.30
CA MET A 97 5.26 -0.68 -15.74
C MET A 97 5.78 -2.11 -15.86
N THR A 98 6.99 -2.34 -16.37
CA THR A 98 7.67 -3.67 -16.36
C THR A 98 8.00 -4.19 -14.95
N ARG A 99 7.87 -3.32 -13.94
CA ARG A 99 8.04 -3.65 -12.52
C ARG A 99 6.71 -3.73 -11.77
N ASN A 100 5.58 -3.48 -12.44
CA ASN A 100 4.28 -3.34 -11.81
C ASN A 100 4.30 -2.36 -10.61
N ASN A 101 5.17 -1.34 -10.63
CA ASN A 101 5.38 -0.42 -9.52
C ASN A 101 4.72 0.92 -9.83
N LEU A 102 3.40 0.97 -9.61
CA LEU A 102 2.58 2.14 -9.97
C LEU A 102 2.93 3.40 -9.17
N PHE A 103 3.55 3.25 -8.01
CA PHE A 103 3.78 4.35 -7.06
C PHE A 103 5.26 4.67 -6.85
N ALA A 104 6.13 4.13 -7.71
CA ALA A 104 7.58 4.35 -7.70
C ALA A 104 8.25 4.07 -6.33
N PHE A 105 7.73 3.13 -5.54
CA PHE A 105 8.31 2.78 -4.24
C PHE A 105 9.74 2.26 -4.35
N ARG A 106 10.59 2.60 -3.36
CA ARG A 106 12.02 2.25 -3.33
C ARG A 106 12.47 1.78 -1.95
N ARG A 107 13.37 0.79 -1.93
CA ARG A 107 14.15 0.34 -0.77
C ARG A 107 15.62 0.16 -1.20
N GLY A 108 16.36 1.26 -1.29
CA GLY A 108 17.69 1.31 -1.94
C GLY A 108 17.62 1.24 -3.47
N HIS A 109 16.75 0.39 -4.01
CA HIS A 109 16.40 0.29 -5.43
C HIS A 109 14.87 0.35 -5.60
N TYR A 110 14.38 0.51 -6.84
CA TYR A 110 12.94 0.48 -7.12
C TYR A 110 12.39 -0.93 -6.89
N LEU A 111 11.29 -1.01 -6.14
CA LEU A 111 10.60 -2.26 -5.90
C LEU A 111 10.04 -2.84 -7.20
N ARG A 112 9.92 -4.16 -7.26
CA ARG A 112 9.30 -4.91 -8.34
C ARG A 112 8.19 -5.77 -7.77
N PHE A 113 7.05 -5.77 -8.44
CA PHE A 113 5.88 -6.54 -8.05
C PHE A 113 5.51 -7.53 -9.18
N ASP A 114 4.90 -8.64 -8.79
CA ASP A 114 4.44 -9.67 -9.73
C ASP A 114 3.26 -9.20 -10.58
N GLN A 115 2.36 -8.41 -9.99
CA GLN A 115 1.16 -7.85 -10.60
C GLN A 115 0.97 -6.41 -10.11
N PHE A 116 0.38 -5.55 -10.94
CA PHE A 116 0.14 -4.14 -10.56
C PHE A 116 -0.68 -4.02 -9.26
N GLY A 117 -1.61 -4.96 -9.01
CA GLY A 117 -2.43 -5.02 -7.81
C GLY A 117 -1.60 -5.15 -6.52
N HIS A 118 -0.46 -5.83 -6.55
CA HIS A 118 0.43 -5.91 -5.40
C HIS A 118 1.05 -4.56 -5.03
N SER A 119 1.32 -3.67 -6.00
CA SER A 119 1.77 -2.32 -5.69
C SER A 119 0.68 -1.46 -5.04
N ILE A 120 -0.60 -1.71 -5.36
CA ILE A 120 -1.76 -1.07 -4.72
C ILE A 120 -1.90 -1.56 -3.27
N LEU A 121 -1.79 -2.87 -3.03
CA LEU A 121 -1.79 -3.39 -1.66
C LEU A 121 -0.61 -2.86 -0.85
N PHE A 122 0.58 -2.83 -1.44
CA PHE A 122 1.75 -2.23 -0.81
C PHE A 122 1.49 -0.76 -0.45
N TYR A 123 0.90 0.01 -1.37
CA TYR A 123 0.51 1.39 -1.09
C TYR A 123 -0.47 1.49 0.08
N LYS A 124 -1.54 0.67 0.09
CA LYS A 124 -2.53 0.65 1.18
C LYS A 124 -1.86 0.46 2.53
N ALA A 125 -0.96 -0.50 2.60
CA ALA A 125 -0.36 -0.84 3.87
C ALA A 125 0.78 0.12 4.27
N TRP A 126 1.49 0.71 3.28
CA TRP A 126 2.32 1.88 3.51
C TRP A 126 1.49 3.05 4.07
N GLN A 127 0.29 3.30 3.53
CA GLN A 127 -0.60 4.34 4.00
C GLN A 127 -1.07 4.05 5.43
N ASP A 128 -1.50 2.83 5.75
CA ASP A 128 -1.90 2.44 7.11
C ASP A 128 -0.78 2.64 8.14
N LYS A 129 0.47 2.36 7.74
CA LYS A 129 1.64 2.49 8.61
C LYS A 129 2.04 3.94 8.85
N ASN A 130 1.99 4.78 7.82
CA ASN A 130 2.60 6.11 7.85
C ASN A 130 1.60 7.26 8.03
N MET A 131 0.32 7.03 7.72
CA MET A 131 -0.69 8.07 7.73
C MET A 131 -1.48 8.07 9.05
N PRO A 132 -1.51 9.18 9.79
CA PRO A 132 -2.28 9.30 11.02
C PRO A 132 -3.76 8.92 10.85
N THR A 133 -4.43 8.57 11.94
CA THR A 133 -5.86 8.22 11.92
C THR A 133 -6.72 9.34 11.34
N LEU A 134 -6.39 10.59 11.67
CA LEU A 134 -7.05 11.80 11.19
C LEU A 134 -6.07 12.60 10.33
N VAL A 135 -6.48 12.89 9.10
CA VAL A 135 -5.75 13.74 8.16
C VAL A 135 -6.75 14.68 7.52
N ASP A 136 -6.68 15.96 7.90
CA ASP A 136 -7.59 16.98 7.38
C ASP A 136 -7.27 17.34 5.92
N ASP A 137 -5.99 17.33 5.56
CA ASP A 137 -5.48 17.67 4.23
C ASP A 137 -4.44 16.64 3.78
N TYR A 138 -4.83 15.81 2.81
CA TYR A 138 -3.97 14.75 2.31
C TYR A 138 -2.73 15.27 1.58
N TYR A 139 -2.81 16.42 0.92
CA TYR A 139 -1.64 17.03 0.26
C TYR A 139 -0.61 17.47 1.31
N ARG A 140 -1.07 18.09 2.39
CA ARG A 140 -0.20 18.48 3.50
C ARG A 140 0.50 17.28 4.12
N PHE A 141 -0.21 16.15 4.27
CA PHE A 141 0.40 14.90 4.73
C PHE A 141 1.54 14.45 3.80
N LEU A 142 1.32 14.45 2.48
CA LEU A 142 2.33 14.07 1.49
C LEU A 142 3.56 15.01 1.54
N ASP A 143 3.35 16.31 1.72
CA ASP A 143 4.42 17.29 1.87
C ASP A 143 5.23 17.05 3.17
N GLN A 144 4.55 16.80 4.28
CA GLN A 144 5.18 16.59 5.59
C GLN A 144 6.09 15.36 5.62
N ILE A 145 5.66 14.26 5.01
CA ILE A 145 6.47 13.04 4.92
C ILE A 145 7.50 13.08 3.79
N LYS A 146 7.52 14.16 3.00
CA LYS A 146 8.37 14.32 1.81
C LYS A 146 8.22 13.14 0.86
N TYR A 147 6.97 12.80 0.51
CA TYR A 147 6.68 11.65 -0.35
C TYR A 147 7.44 11.72 -1.68
N GLY A 148 7.47 12.90 -2.30
CA GLY A 148 8.15 13.18 -3.56
C GLY A 148 9.02 14.44 -3.49
N SER A 149 9.28 15.04 -4.64
CA SER A 149 9.99 16.31 -4.76
C SER A 149 9.27 17.46 -4.03
N PRO A 150 9.95 18.59 -3.73
CA PRO A 150 9.32 19.72 -3.03
C PRO A 150 8.07 20.30 -3.71
N ASP A 151 7.92 20.13 -5.02
CA ASP A 151 6.79 20.58 -5.85
C ASP A 151 5.77 19.47 -6.16
N TYR A 152 5.94 18.29 -5.56
CA TYR A 152 5.16 17.08 -5.87
C TYR A 152 3.65 17.29 -5.79
N THR A 153 3.15 17.89 -4.70
CA THR A 153 1.71 18.10 -4.51
C THR A 153 1.14 19.14 -5.48
N SER A 154 1.95 20.08 -5.95
CA SER A 154 1.59 21.00 -7.04
C SER A 154 1.35 20.23 -8.33
N HIS A 155 2.28 19.33 -8.69
CA HIS A 155 2.13 18.47 -9.87
C HIS A 155 0.89 17.57 -9.79
N LEU A 156 0.61 16.98 -8.62
CA LEU A 156 -0.59 16.18 -8.43
C LEU A 156 -1.89 16.97 -8.65
N LYS A 157 -1.94 18.24 -8.23
CA LYS A 157 -3.12 19.10 -8.42
C LYS A 157 -3.38 19.43 -9.89
N ASN A 158 -2.35 19.38 -10.73
CA ASN A 158 -2.44 19.61 -12.17
C ASN A 158 -2.87 18.37 -12.96
N ILE A 159 -2.95 17.19 -12.34
CA ILE A 159 -3.45 15.97 -12.99
C ILE A 159 -4.97 16.05 -13.14
N THR A 160 -5.45 15.85 -14.36
CA THR A 160 -6.87 16.05 -14.75
C THR A 160 -7.84 15.01 -14.19
N TRP A 161 -7.36 13.96 -13.53
CA TRP A 161 -8.21 12.94 -12.92
C TRP A 161 -9.12 13.52 -11.85
N ASN A 162 -10.44 13.51 -12.08
CA ASN A 162 -11.42 14.13 -11.19
C ASN A 162 -12.52 13.16 -10.70
N ARG A 163 -12.44 11.88 -11.07
CA ARG A 163 -13.45 10.86 -10.75
C ARG A 163 -13.38 10.39 -9.30
N ASP A 164 -14.54 10.06 -8.78
CA ASP A 164 -14.71 9.40 -7.49
C ASP A 164 -14.87 7.89 -7.63
N CYS A 165 -14.64 7.18 -6.53
CA CYS A 165 -14.85 5.74 -6.51
C CYS A 165 -16.30 5.41 -6.86
N PRO A 166 -16.54 4.39 -7.70
CA PRO A 166 -17.89 3.96 -8.01
C PRO A 166 -18.60 3.52 -6.74
N SER A 167 -19.88 3.86 -6.62
CA SER A 167 -20.75 3.35 -5.56
C SER A 167 -20.97 1.86 -5.80
N ILE A 168 -20.27 1.01 -5.03
CA ILE A 168 -20.43 -0.45 -5.14
C ILE A 168 -21.82 -0.82 -4.60
N PRO A 169 -22.71 -1.44 -5.40
CA PRO A 169 -23.96 -2.01 -4.89
C PRO A 169 -23.64 -3.06 -3.81
N VAL A 170 -24.42 -3.08 -2.73
CA VAL A 170 -24.13 -3.88 -1.52
C VAL A 170 -23.87 -5.38 -1.82
N ALA A 171 -24.42 -5.91 -2.91
CA ALA A 171 -24.30 -7.32 -3.30
C ALA A 171 -22.90 -7.76 -3.77
N ASP A 172 -22.05 -6.84 -4.26
CA ASP A 172 -20.77 -7.21 -4.91
C ASP A 172 -19.54 -7.08 -4.00
N ARG A 173 -19.72 -6.76 -2.71
CA ARG A 173 -18.61 -6.57 -1.76
C ARG A 173 -17.80 -7.83 -1.45
N ALA A 174 -18.28 -9.01 -1.84
CA ALA A 174 -17.66 -10.30 -1.51
C ALA A 174 -16.79 -10.92 -2.62
N VAL A 175 -16.59 -10.25 -3.76
CA VAL A 175 -15.71 -10.77 -4.81
C VAL A 175 -14.27 -10.37 -4.49
N THR A 176 -13.54 -11.24 -3.80
CA THR A 176 -12.09 -11.11 -3.64
C THR A 176 -11.42 -11.37 -5.00
N TRP A 177 -10.93 -10.30 -5.63
CA TRP A 177 -10.31 -10.30 -6.97
C TRP A 177 -9.06 -11.17 -7.11
N PHE A 178 -8.53 -11.71 -6.00
CA PHE A 178 -7.34 -12.56 -5.99
C PHE A 178 -7.54 -13.97 -6.59
N SER A 179 -8.75 -14.35 -7.02
CA SER A 179 -8.99 -15.68 -7.58
C SER A 179 -8.91 -15.76 -9.12
N ARG A 180 -8.61 -14.67 -9.83
CA ARG A 180 -8.65 -14.65 -11.31
C ARG A 180 -7.53 -13.88 -12.03
N ALA A 181 -6.39 -13.62 -11.40
CA ALA A 181 -5.22 -13.02 -12.05
C ALA A 181 -3.98 -13.89 -11.88
#